data_AF-A0A2W5KC20-F1
#
_entry.id   AF-A0A2W5KC20-F1
#
_cell.length_a   1.000
_cell.length_b   1.000
_cell.length_c   1.000
_cell.angle_alpha   90.00
_cell.angle_beta   90.00
_cell.angle_gamma   90.00
#
_symmetry.space_group_name_H-M   'P 1'
#
loop_
_entity.id
_entity.type
_entity.pdbx_description
1 polymer ?
#
loop_
_entity_poly.entity_id
_entity_poly.type
_entity_poly.pdbx_seq_one_letter_code
_entity_poly.pdbx_strand_id
1 'polypeptide(L)'
;MRDASISVLAAALVLTSAGAAHAANWSRGESGTGRVSGAAIALGATSISQQADNTPGAEGVACGNETSGSTTENSFYRRFYLSEHGAASSATVSAVTIALRDGGSGANAALPITVKLYTIPAATPVDTIPLAALTQIGSATQNLSVPAGNEPTSFTIPVTGTIADTTASNLVVEWTNGADAQTLPAFYPANNEAAETHPSFIRAPECGGAAPATFASIGFPSAVVMVVEGSGLPVSLQQFEVD
;
A
#
# COMPACT_ATOMS: atom_id res chain seq x y z
N MET A 1 -26.38 -76.45 -4.90
CA MET A 1 -26.43 -75.80 -3.58
C MET A 1 -25.17 -74.95 -3.44
N ARG A 2 -25.35 -73.64 -3.30
CA ARG A 2 -24.45 -72.64 -2.69
C ARG A 2 -22.94 -72.88 -2.79
N ASP A 3 -22.24 -71.98 -3.47
CA ASP A 3 -21.23 -71.16 -2.78
C ASP A 3 -20.95 -69.86 -3.55
N ALA A 4 -21.17 -68.76 -2.82
CA ALA A 4 -20.83 -67.39 -3.15
C ALA A 4 -19.68 -66.99 -2.23
N SER A 5 -18.74 -66.16 -2.70
CA SER A 5 -18.04 -65.09 -1.93
C SER A 5 -16.73 -64.69 -2.58
N ILE A 6 -16.16 -63.49 -2.47
CA ILE A 6 -16.56 -62.15 -2.02
C ILE A 6 -15.46 -61.28 -2.67
N SER A 7 -15.83 -60.32 -3.52
CA SER A 7 -14.86 -59.35 -4.05
C SER A 7 -14.81 -58.18 -3.06
N VAL A 8 -13.72 -58.07 -2.32
CA VAL A 8 -13.49 -56.98 -1.36
C VAL A 8 -13.11 -55.73 -2.15
N LEU A 9 -14.07 -54.83 -2.36
CA LEU A 9 -13.81 -53.47 -2.85
C LEU A 9 -13.47 -52.61 -1.63
N ALA A 10 -12.19 -52.25 -1.48
CA ALA A 10 -11.76 -51.27 -0.50
C ALA A 10 -12.15 -49.86 -0.97
N ALA A 11 -13.17 -49.27 -0.34
CA ALA A 11 -13.51 -47.87 -0.52
C ALA A 11 -12.57 -47.01 0.35
N ALA A 12 -11.60 -46.35 -0.27
CA ALA A 12 -10.82 -45.31 0.38
C ALA A 12 -11.68 -44.05 0.51
N LEU A 13 -12.20 -43.80 1.70
CA LEU A 13 -12.87 -42.55 2.05
C LEU A 13 -11.82 -41.45 2.18
N VAL A 14 -11.61 -40.69 1.10
CA VAL A 14 -10.82 -39.46 1.15
C VAL A 14 -11.67 -38.40 1.85
N LEU A 15 -11.39 -38.18 3.13
CA LEU A 15 -11.96 -37.09 3.89
C LEU A 15 -11.25 -35.80 3.47
N THR A 16 -11.74 -35.14 2.42
CA THR A 16 -11.35 -33.76 2.14
C THR A 16 -11.95 -32.89 3.25
N SER A 17 -11.15 -32.54 4.25
CA SER A 17 -11.46 -31.44 5.13
C SER A 17 -11.43 -30.16 4.29
N ALA A 18 -12.59 -29.74 3.80
CA ALA A 18 -12.81 -28.36 3.41
C ALA A 18 -12.76 -27.56 4.72
N GLY A 19 -11.54 -27.15 5.13
CA GLY A 19 -11.41 -26.03 6.03
C GLY A 19 -12.16 -24.88 5.38
N ALA A 20 -13.09 -24.26 6.11
CA ALA A 20 -13.72 -23.04 5.65
C ALA A 20 -12.62 -22.01 5.44
N ALA A 21 -12.19 -21.82 4.19
CA ALA A 21 -11.40 -20.68 3.81
C ALA A 21 -12.31 -19.47 4.04
N HIS A 22 -12.14 -18.79 5.18
CA HIS A 22 -12.75 -17.49 5.37
C HIS A 22 -12.12 -16.57 4.32
N ALA A 23 -12.88 -16.23 3.27
CA ALA A 23 -12.41 -15.42 2.18
C ALA A 23 -12.01 -14.03 2.72
N ALA A 24 -10.78 -13.60 2.44
CA ALA A 24 -10.37 -12.23 2.73
C ALA A 24 -11.27 -11.26 1.95
N ASN A 25 -11.58 -10.13 2.57
CA ASN A 25 -12.43 -9.10 2.00
C ASN A 25 -11.77 -7.72 2.12
N TRP A 26 -12.14 -6.83 1.20
CA TRP A 26 -11.85 -5.41 1.35
C TRP A 26 -12.64 -4.89 2.54
N SER A 27 -11.94 -4.41 3.56
CA SER A 27 -12.53 -3.79 4.74
C SER A 27 -12.11 -2.33 4.83
N ARG A 28 -13.03 -1.50 5.33
CA ARG A 28 -12.68 -0.13 5.70
C ARG A 28 -12.16 -0.13 7.12
N GLY A 29 -11.04 0.55 7.33
CA GLY A 29 -10.79 1.13 8.64
C GLY A 29 -11.65 2.37 8.73
N GLU A 30 -12.72 2.38 9.51
CA GLU A 30 -13.37 3.64 9.89
C GLU A 30 -13.11 3.88 11.38
N SER A 31 -12.69 5.09 11.74
CA SER A 31 -12.64 5.49 13.15
C SER A 31 -14.06 5.66 13.67
N GLY A 32 -14.53 4.69 14.45
CA GLY A 32 -15.76 4.82 15.22
C GLY A 32 -15.67 6.04 16.13
N THR A 33 -16.64 6.96 15.99
CA THR A 33 -16.82 8.22 16.75
C THR A 33 -15.55 9.04 16.98
N GLY A 34 -15.28 9.95 16.04
CA GLY A 34 -14.20 10.93 16.09
C GLY A 34 -13.22 10.70 14.94
N ARG A 35 -13.48 11.30 13.77
CA ARG A 35 -12.50 11.33 12.67
C ARG A 35 -11.33 12.18 13.14
N VAL A 36 -10.30 11.55 13.71
CA VAL A 36 -9.06 12.24 14.08
C VAL A 36 -8.15 12.21 12.85
N SER A 37 -7.79 13.39 12.38
CA SER A 37 -6.77 13.55 11.34
C SER A 37 -5.39 13.57 12.00
N GLY A 38 -4.39 13.00 11.35
CA GLY A 38 -3.00 13.10 11.77
C GLY A 38 -2.43 14.49 11.50
N ALA A 39 -1.18 14.71 11.92
CA ALA A 39 -0.44 15.92 11.56
C ALA A 39 -0.08 15.93 10.06
N ALA A 40 -0.23 17.08 9.41
CA ALA A 40 0.15 17.27 8.01
C ALA A 40 1.63 16.92 7.78
N ILE A 41 1.92 16.12 6.76
CA ILE A 41 3.29 15.88 6.33
C ILE A 41 3.74 17.10 5.51
N ALA A 42 4.63 17.90 6.08
CA ALA A 42 5.20 19.06 5.39
C ALA A 42 6.10 18.61 4.23
N LEU A 43 5.99 19.29 3.09
CA LEU A 43 6.86 19.03 1.94
C LEU A 43 8.16 19.83 2.09
N GLY A 44 9.29 19.12 2.06
CA GLY A 44 10.61 19.74 2.06
C GLY A 44 11.04 20.26 0.68
N ALA A 45 12.21 20.87 0.64
CA ALA A 45 12.78 21.45 -0.59
C ALA A 45 13.10 20.41 -1.68
N THR A 46 13.08 19.12 -1.33
CA THR A 46 13.43 18.00 -2.19
C THR A 46 12.41 16.88 -2.02
N SER A 47 11.13 17.26 -1.86
CA SER A 47 10.02 16.35 -1.57
C SER A 47 8.92 16.51 -2.60
N ILE A 48 8.34 15.38 -3.04
CA ILE A 48 7.19 15.34 -3.95
C ILE A 48 6.04 14.54 -3.34
N SER A 49 4.82 14.94 -3.71
CA SER A 49 3.56 14.25 -3.42
C SER A 49 2.66 14.29 -4.66
N GLN A 50 1.68 13.39 -4.74
CA GLN A 50 0.63 13.38 -5.77
C GLN A 50 -0.75 13.73 -5.17
N GLN A 51 -0.77 14.42 -4.02
CA GLN A 51 -1.98 14.88 -3.33
C GLN A 51 -1.88 16.36 -2.98
N ALA A 52 -3.02 17.05 -3.07
CA ALA A 52 -3.15 18.45 -2.67
C ALA A 52 -3.03 18.67 -1.15
N ASP A 53 -3.36 17.64 -0.35
CA ASP A 53 -3.23 17.66 1.11
C ASP A 53 -2.59 16.35 1.59
N ASN A 54 -1.45 16.47 2.28
CA ASN A 54 -0.67 15.35 2.83
C ASN A 54 -0.99 15.08 4.31
N THR A 55 -2.15 15.51 4.78
CA THR A 55 -2.63 15.23 6.13
C THR A 55 -3.19 13.80 6.19
N PRO A 56 -2.60 12.89 6.99
CA PRO A 56 -3.14 11.55 7.18
C PRO A 56 -4.58 11.59 7.68
N GLY A 57 -5.49 10.92 6.98
CA GLY A 57 -6.90 10.94 7.32
C GLY A 57 -7.35 9.72 8.14
N ALA A 58 -8.62 9.74 8.52
CA ALA A 58 -9.29 8.68 9.27
C ALA A 58 -9.88 7.57 8.38
N GLU A 59 -9.63 7.60 7.06
CA GLU A 59 -10.13 6.62 6.10
C GLU A 59 -9.03 5.66 5.66
N GLY A 60 -9.39 4.48 5.20
CA GLY A 60 -8.42 3.50 4.75
C GLY A 60 -9.11 2.23 4.32
N VAL A 61 -8.59 1.57 3.29
CA VAL A 61 -9.01 0.24 2.89
C VAL A 61 -7.80 -0.67 2.84
N ALA A 62 -7.98 -1.88 3.36
CA ALA A 62 -7.03 -2.96 3.26
C ALA A 62 -7.80 -4.26 3.03
N CYS A 63 -7.12 -5.23 2.43
CA CYS A 63 -7.56 -6.61 2.38
C CYS A 63 -7.23 -7.28 3.71
N GLY A 64 -8.21 -7.94 4.30
CA GLY A 64 -8.06 -8.56 5.59
C GLY A 64 -9.15 -9.59 5.83
N ASN A 65 -9.20 -10.06 7.07
CA ASN A 65 -10.29 -10.86 7.56
C ASN A 65 -10.87 -10.18 8.79
N GLU A 66 -12.05 -9.59 8.63
CA GLU A 66 -12.76 -8.86 9.69
C GLU A 66 -13.15 -9.78 10.85
N THR A 67 -13.34 -11.08 10.60
CA THR A 67 -13.69 -12.05 11.64
C THR A 67 -12.51 -12.34 12.56
N SER A 68 -11.30 -12.45 12.01
CA SER A 68 -10.07 -12.65 12.79
C SER A 68 -9.38 -11.36 13.21
N GLY A 69 -9.80 -10.20 12.69
CA GLY A 69 -9.15 -8.92 12.95
C GLY A 69 -7.72 -8.88 12.43
N SER A 70 -7.46 -9.50 11.27
CA SER A 70 -6.13 -9.57 10.66
C SER A 70 -6.08 -8.91 9.28
N THR A 71 -4.89 -8.48 8.89
CA THR A 71 -4.60 -7.97 7.54
C THR A 71 -3.94 -9.06 6.72
N THR A 72 -4.24 -9.19 5.43
CA THR A 72 -3.54 -10.11 4.52
C THR A 72 -2.48 -9.37 3.71
N GLU A 73 -1.88 -9.97 2.68
CA GLU A 73 -0.98 -9.23 1.79
C GLU A 73 -1.71 -8.05 1.16
N ASN A 74 -1.16 -6.85 1.38
CA ASN A 74 -1.54 -5.62 0.74
C ASN A 74 -0.30 -4.93 0.20
N SER A 75 -0.44 -4.36 -0.99
CA SER A 75 0.53 -3.46 -1.57
C SER A 75 -0.16 -2.18 -2.00
N PHE A 76 0.39 -1.06 -1.56
CA PHE A 76 -0.11 0.28 -1.85
C PHE A 76 0.90 0.99 -2.72
N TYR A 77 0.43 1.60 -3.82
CA TYR A 77 1.30 2.21 -4.80
C TYR A 77 0.95 3.66 -5.08
N ARG A 78 1.99 4.44 -5.37
CA ARG A 78 1.89 5.70 -6.11
C ARG A 78 2.88 5.73 -7.26
N ARG A 79 2.46 6.33 -8.38
CA ARG A 79 3.32 6.68 -9.51
C ARG A 79 3.54 8.19 -9.54
N PHE A 80 4.80 8.59 -9.55
CA PHE A 80 5.25 9.98 -9.62
C PHE A 80 5.73 10.27 -11.05
N TYR A 81 5.00 11.13 -11.76
CA TYR A 81 5.31 11.54 -13.13
C TYR A 81 6.35 12.65 -13.12
N LEU A 82 7.63 12.28 -13.14
CA LEU A 82 8.73 13.20 -12.82
C LEU A 82 8.81 14.43 -13.75
N SER A 83 8.32 14.30 -14.98
CA SER A 83 8.20 15.39 -15.94
C SER A 83 7.21 16.49 -15.52
N GLU A 84 6.18 16.14 -14.76
CA GLU A 84 5.17 17.10 -14.25
C GLU A 84 5.65 17.84 -13.02
N HIS A 85 6.58 17.22 -12.30
CA HIS A 85 7.18 17.78 -11.10
C HIS A 85 8.33 18.74 -11.45
N GLY A 86 8.97 18.59 -12.61
CA GLY A 86 10.16 19.38 -12.98
C GLY A 86 11.46 18.82 -12.42
N ALA A 87 11.55 17.49 -12.29
CA ALA A 87 12.75 16.82 -11.77
C ALA A 87 13.99 17.11 -12.62
N ALA A 88 15.16 17.08 -11.99
CA ALA A 88 16.43 17.09 -12.70
C ALA A 88 16.57 15.87 -13.60
N SER A 89 17.48 15.88 -14.58
CA SER A 89 17.66 14.78 -15.54
C SER A 89 17.93 13.42 -14.90
N SER A 90 18.52 13.44 -13.70
CA SER A 90 18.62 12.31 -12.80
C SER A 90 18.16 12.71 -11.41
N ALA A 91 17.65 11.74 -10.65
CA ALA A 91 17.20 11.96 -9.28
C ALA A 91 17.56 10.76 -8.41
N THR A 92 17.63 10.99 -7.10
CA THR A 92 17.74 9.93 -6.10
C THR A 92 16.59 10.06 -5.11
N VAL A 93 16.17 8.92 -4.57
CA VAL A 93 15.28 8.84 -3.41
C VAL A 93 16.14 8.51 -2.21
N SER A 94 15.86 9.15 -1.07
CA SER A 94 16.52 8.90 0.22
C SER A 94 15.55 8.42 1.30
N ALA A 95 14.26 8.79 1.19
CA ALA A 95 13.24 8.35 2.12
C ALA A 95 11.85 8.40 1.49
N VAL A 96 10.95 7.60 2.06
CA VAL A 96 9.52 7.65 1.78
C VAL A 96 8.79 7.78 3.11
N THR A 97 7.93 8.78 3.22
CA THR A 97 7.01 8.95 4.34
C THR A 97 5.64 8.41 3.95
N ILE A 98 5.14 7.46 4.72
CA ILE A 98 3.80 6.86 4.60
C ILE A 98 2.99 7.15 5.85
N ALA A 99 1.67 6.98 5.80
CA ALA A 99 0.83 7.05 6.98
C ALA A 99 -0.10 5.84 7.11
N LEU A 100 -0.24 5.34 8.33
CA LEU A 100 -1.07 4.17 8.67
C LEU A 100 -1.68 4.33 10.07
N ARG A 101 -2.56 3.40 10.44
CA ARG A 101 -3.13 3.28 11.78
C ARG A 101 -3.46 1.83 12.11
N ASP A 102 -3.62 1.51 13.39
CA ASP A 102 -4.09 0.18 13.79
C ASP A 102 -5.57 0.00 13.40
N GLY A 103 -5.99 -1.25 13.24
CA GLY A 103 -7.36 -1.60 12.87
C GLY A 103 -8.28 -1.81 14.06
N GLY A 104 -7.99 -1.20 15.22
CA GLY A 104 -8.72 -1.41 16.46
C GLY A 104 -8.32 -2.68 17.23
N SER A 105 -7.32 -3.42 16.74
CA SER A 105 -6.73 -4.57 17.44
C SER A 105 -5.79 -4.18 18.58
N GLY A 106 -5.52 -2.88 18.76
CA GLY A 106 -4.55 -2.36 19.70
C GLY A 106 -3.18 -2.12 19.06
N ALA A 107 -2.23 -1.64 19.87
CA ALA A 107 -0.91 -1.24 19.40
C ALA A 107 -0.17 -2.41 18.75
N ASN A 108 0.53 -2.14 17.65
CA ASN A 108 1.43 -3.09 17.01
C ASN A 108 2.86 -2.59 17.17
N ALA A 109 3.63 -3.24 18.04
CA ALA A 109 4.99 -2.79 18.36
C ALA A 109 6.02 -3.05 17.23
N ALA A 110 5.68 -3.88 16.24
CA ALA A 110 6.62 -4.29 15.19
C ALA A 110 5.89 -4.76 13.92
N LEU A 111 5.19 -3.85 13.24
CA LEU A 111 4.57 -4.12 11.94
C LEU A 111 5.64 -4.08 10.84
N PRO A 112 5.99 -5.19 10.17
CA PRO A 112 7.00 -5.19 9.13
C PRO A 112 6.45 -4.55 7.86
N ILE A 113 6.91 -3.35 7.52
CA ILE A 113 6.58 -2.67 6.25
C ILE A 113 7.82 -2.63 5.37
N THR A 114 7.65 -3.08 4.12
CA THR A 114 8.67 -2.98 3.08
C THR A 114 8.28 -1.90 2.10
N VAL A 115 9.15 -0.91 1.92
CA VAL A 115 9.06 0.07 0.83
C VAL A 115 9.96 -0.40 -0.31
N LYS A 116 9.42 -0.41 -1.52
CA LYS A 116 10.15 -0.72 -2.74
C LYS A 116 10.03 0.43 -3.72
N LEU A 117 11.15 0.75 -4.34
CA LEU A 117 11.26 1.81 -5.34
C LEU A 117 11.45 1.16 -6.70
N TYR A 118 10.71 1.63 -7.69
CA TYR A 118 10.76 1.14 -9.05
C TYR A 118 10.88 2.31 -10.04
N THR A 119 11.57 2.09 -11.14
CA THR A 119 11.33 2.85 -12.36
C THR A 119 10.29 2.15 -13.22
N ILE A 120 9.51 2.95 -13.93
CA ILE A 120 8.57 2.51 -14.97
C ILE A 120 8.76 3.40 -16.20
N PRO A 121 8.76 2.86 -17.44
CA PRO A 121 8.91 3.69 -18.63
C PRO A 121 7.87 4.81 -18.67
N ALA A 122 8.28 6.04 -18.99
CA ALA A 122 7.39 7.20 -19.07
C ALA A 122 6.26 7.00 -20.10
N ALA A 123 6.53 6.25 -21.17
CA ALA A 123 5.53 5.87 -22.18
C ALA A 123 4.47 4.86 -21.71
N THR A 124 4.62 4.28 -20.51
CA THR A 124 3.59 3.40 -19.94
C THR A 124 2.30 4.19 -19.74
N PRO A 125 1.12 3.68 -20.15
CA PRO A 125 -0.13 4.42 -20.10
C PRO A 125 -0.35 5.14 -18.78
N VAL A 126 -0.80 6.39 -18.87
CA VAL A 126 -1.11 7.22 -17.71
C VAL A 126 -2.16 6.49 -16.86
N ASP A 127 -1.99 6.61 -15.56
CA ASP A 127 -2.82 6.04 -14.49
C ASP A 127 -2.90 4.52 -14.52
N THR A 128 -1.80 3.90 -14.91
CA THR A 128 -1.60 2.45 -14.82
C THR A 128 -0.26 2.09 -14.20
N ILE A 129 -0.22 0.92 -13.54
CA ILE A 129 0.98 0.29 -12.99
C ILE A 129 1.00 -1.19 -13.40
N PRO A 130 1.32 -1.52 -14.66
CA PRO A 130 1.55 -2.91 -15.06
C PRO A 130 2.81 -3.43 -14.37
N LEU A 131 2.66 -4.43 -13.50
CA LEU A 131 3.77 -4.98 -12.69
C LEU A 131 4.97 -5.44 -13.55
N ALA A 132 4.70 -5.96 -14.76
CA ALA A 132 5.74 -6.41 -15.68
C ALA A 132 6.63 -5.28 -16.26
N ALA A 133 6.19 -4.01 -16.14
CA ALA A 133 6.96 -2.85 -16.59
C ALA A 133 7.85 -2.25 -15.49
N LEU A 134 7.76 -2.76 -14.25
CA LEU A 134 8.51 -2.24 -13.12
C LEU A 134 9.92 -2.79 -13.08
N THR A 135 10.90 -1.91 -12.94
CA THR A 135 12.29 -2.26 -12.67
C THR A 135 12.66 -1.76 -11.28
N GLN A 136 12.95 -2.67 -10.33
CA GLN A 136 13.26 -2.28 -8.96
C GLN A 136 14.62 -1.56 -8.89
N ILE A 137 14.65 -0.41 -8.22
CA ILE A 137 15.85 0.41 -8.03
C ILE A 137 16.23 0.58 -6.55
N GLY A 138 15.40 0.11 -5.62
CA GLY A 138 15.62 0.21 -4.17
C GLY A 138 14.61 -0.57 -3.36
N SER A 139 14.97 -0.97 -2.15
CA SER A 139 14.06 -1.61 -1.19
C SER A 139 14.59 -1.47 0.23
N ALA A 140 13.69 -1.25 1.19
CA ALA A 140 13.99 -1.27 2.61
C ALA A 140 12.81 -1.81 3.40
N THR A 141 13.07 -2.55 4.47
CA THR A 141 12.05 -3.05 5.40
C THR A 141 12.28 -2.44 6.77
N GLN A 142 11.22 -1.96 7.40
CA GLN A 142 11.25 -1.39 8.74
C GLN A 142 10.10 -1.96 9.57
N ASN A 143 10.40 -2.28 10.84
CA ASN A 143 9.39 -2.67 11.81
C ASN A 143 8.82 -1.40 12.45
N LEU A 144 7.59 -1.05 12.11
CA LEU A 144 6.93 0.16 12.58
C LEU A 144 6.19 -0.11 13.88
N SER A 145 6.35 0.81 14.85
CA SER A 145 5.59 0.78 16.10
C SER A 145 4.33 1.62 15.92
N VAL A 146 3.21 0.95 15.64
CA VAL A 146 1.90 1.57 15.43
C VAL A 146 1.18 1.72 16.77
N PRO A 147 0.83 2.94 17.20
CA PRO A 147 0.11 3.15 18.45
C PRO A 147 -1.31 2.57 18.39
N ALA A 148 -1.86 2.26 19.57
CA ALA A 148 -3.27 1.89 19.68
C ALA A 148 -4.16 3.12 19.55
N GLY A 149 -5.44 2.90 19.22
CA GLY A 149 -6.47 3.95 19.30
C GLY A 149 -6.89 4.51 17.94
N ASN A 150 -6.47 3.86 16.86
CA ASN A 150 -6.82 4.17 15.48
C ASN A 150 -6.38 5.59 15.07
N GLU A 151 -5.29 6.07 15.67
CA GLU A 151 -4.72 7.39 15.39
C GLU A 151 -3.81 7.34 14.16
N PRO A 152 -4.07 8.16 13.12
CA PRO A 152 -3.19 8.26 11.97
C PRO A 152 -1.77 8.64 12.35
N THR A 153 -0.81 7.78 12.03
CA THR A 153 0.60 7.98 12.34
C THR A 153 1.44 7.92 11.07
N SER A 154 2.30 8.92 10.88
CA SER A 154 3.25 8.99 9.77
C SER A 154 4.59 8.35 10.13
N PHE A 155 5.18 7.62 9.19
CA PHE A 155 6.47 6.96 9.34
C PHE A 155 7.36 7.28 8.14
N THR A 156 8.54 7.84 8.42
CA THR A 156 9.59 8.06 7.42
C THR A 156 10.50 6.85 7.39
N ILE A 157 10.56 6.18 6.25
CA ILE A 157 11.32 4.96 6.03
C ILE A 157 12.51 5.31 5.14
N PRO A 158 13.75 5.22 5.64
CA PRO A 158 14.94 5.41 4.83
C PRO A 158 15.01 4.34 3.75
N VAL A 159 15.04 4.75 2.50
CA VAL A 159 15.14 3.86 1.34
C VAL A 159 15.83 4.59 0.20
N THR A 160 16.82 3.94 -0.40
CA THR A 160 17.63 4.56 -1.46
C THR A 160 17.34 3.93 -2.81
N GLY A 161 17.27 4.78 -3.83
CA GLY A 161 17.12 4.37 -5.22
C GLY A 161 17.57 5.49 -6.15
N THR A 162 18.10 5.15 -7.32
CA THR A 162 18.55 6.13 -8.31
C THR A 162 17.72 6.01 -9.58
N ILE A 163 17.22 7.14 -10.06
CA ILE A 163 16.55 7.29 -11.35
C ILE A 163 17.55 7.96 -12.29
N ALA A 164 18.12 7.17 -13.20
CA ALA A 164 19.19 7.64 -14.08
C ALA A 164 18.71 8.63 -15.15
N ASP A 165 17.47 8.48 -15.61
CA ASP A 165 16.84 9.33 -16.63
C ASP A 165 15.37 9.57 -16.26
N THR A 166 15.08 10.76 -15.73
CA THR A 166 13.74 11.19 -15.32
C THR A 166 12.84 11.60 -16.48
N THR A 167 13.40 11.69 -17.70
CA THR A 167 12.63 11.98 -18.92
C THR A 167 12.11 10.70 -19.56
N ALA A 168 12.84 9.59 -19.41
CA ALA A 168 12.46 8.28 -19.92
C ALA A 168 11.72 7.40 -18.89
N SER A 169 11.79 7.75 -17.60
CA SER A 169 11.22 6.95 -16.52
C SER A 169 10.45 7.78 -15.50
N ASN A 170 9.36 7.22 -14.99
CA ASN A 170 8.66 7.68 -13.80
C ASN A 170 9.09 6.85 -12.59
N LEU A 171 8.91 7.40 -11.39
CA LEU A 171 9.10 6.68 -10.14
C LEU A 171 7.78 5.99 -9.76
N VAL A 172 7.83 4.73 -9.36
CA VAL A 172 6.74 4.03 -8.67
C VAL A 172 7.25 3.63 -7.29
N VAL A 173 6.47 3.97 -6.28
CA VAL A 173 6.72 3.55 -4.89
C VAL A 173 5.64 2.55 -4.51
N GLU A 174 6.06 1.41 -4.00
CA GLU A 174 5.23 0.41 -3.33
C GLU A 174 5.57 0.44 -1.85
N TRP A 175 4.57 0.38 -0.97
CA TRP A 175 4.80 -0.17 0.36
C TRP A 175 3.84 -1.34 0.61
N THR A 176 4.36 -2.36 1.28
CA THR A 176 3.66 -3.64 1.47
C THR A 176 4.00 -4.24 2.82
N ASN A 177 3.06 -4.98 3.38
CA ASN A 177 3.25 -5.85 4.55
C ASN A 177 3.70 -7.27 4.18
N GLY A 178 3.89 -7.56 2.88
CA GLY A 178 4.43 -8.83 2.38
C GLY A 178 3.43 -9.98 2.29
N ALA A 179 3.83 -11.05 1.60
CA ALA A 179 2.99 -12.22 1.35
C ALA A 179 2.68 -13.03 2.62
N ASP A 180 3.53 -12.95 3.65
CA ASP A 180 3.36 -13.65 4.93
C ASP A 180 2.49 -12.87 5.93
N ALA A 181 1.75 -11.86 5.45
CA ALA A 181 1.01 -10.92 6.29
C ALA A 181 -0.19 -11.51 7.05
N GLN A 182 -0.67 -12.71 6.71
CA GLN A 182 -1.93 -13.27 7.24
C GLN A 182 -1.99 -13.38 8.78
N THR A 183 -0.85 -13.30 9.47
CA THR A 183 -0.77 -13.30 10.94
C THR A 183 -0.66 -11.91 11.58
N LEU A 184 -0.71 -10.83 10.78
CA LEU A 184 -0.58 -9.47 11.28
C LEU A 184 -1.92 -8.97 11.81
N PRO A 185 -1.94 -8.26 12.96
CA PRO A 185 -3.12 -7.54 13.41
C PRO A 185 -3.65 -6.60 12.32
N ALA A 186 -4.94 -6.32 12.35
CA ALA A 186 -5.57 -5.36 11.46
C ALA A 186 -4.83 -4.01 11.50
N PHE A 187 -4.54 -3.45 10.33
CA PHE A 187 -4.05 -2.09 10.17
C PHE A 187 -4.53 -1.56 8.83
N TYR A 188 -4.57 -0.24 8.69
CA TYR A 188 -5.07 0.43 7.49
C TYR A 188 -4.13 1.55 7.08
N PRO A 189 -4.01 1.85 5.77
CA PRO A 189 -3.39 3.10 5.35
C PRO A 189 -4.23 4.28 5.89
N ALA A 190 -3.59 5.37 6.28
CA ALA A 190 -4.28 6.56 6.77
C ALA A 190 -4.62 7.52 5.63
N ASN A 191 -5.56 7.09 4.79
CA ASN A 191 -6.01 7.82 3.60
C ASN A 191 -6.85 9.05 3.94
N ASN A 192 -6.88 10.00 3.00
CA ASN A 192 -7.77 11.16 3.02
C ASN A 192 -8.55 11.30 1.69
N GLU A 193 -9.53 12.19 1.63
CA GLU A 193 -10.34 12.45 0.42
C GLU A 193 -9.83 13.66 -0.39
N ALA A 194 -8.60 14.13 -0.11
CA ALA A 194 -8.05 15.26 -0.82
C ALA A 194 -7.78 14.90 -2.29
N ALA A 195 -7.90 15.90 -3.17
CA ALA A 195 -7.68 15.71 -4.59
C ALA A 195 -6.27 15.15 -4.86
N GLU A 196 -6.22 14.08 -5.67
CA GLU A 196 -4.99 13.52 -6.19
C GLU A 196 -4.72 14.10 -7.58
N THR A 197 -3.45 14.42 -7.91
CA THR A 197 -3.06 14.77 -9.29
C THR A 197 -3.11 13.54 -10.20
N HIS A 198 -2.80 12.37 -9.64
CA HIS A 198 -2.90 11.05 -10.24
C HIS A 198 -3.33 10.04 -9.18
N PRO A 199 -4.08 8.98 -9.51
CA PRO A 199 -4.67 8.09 -8.52
C PRO A 199 -3.63 7.31 -7.70
N SER A 200 -4.03 6.91 -6.49
CA SER A 200 -3.35 5.86 -5.73
C SER A 200 -3.88 4.47 -6.13
N PHE A 201 -3.05 3.44 -5.94
CA PHE A 201 -3.39 2.06 -6.31
C PHE A 201 -3.20 1.11 -5.15
N ILE A 202 -3.93 0.00 -5.19
CA ILE A 202 -3.85 -1.10 -4.25
C ILE A 202 -3.83 -2.44 -5.00
N ARG A 203 -3.05 -3.39 -4.49
CA ARG A 203 -3.03 -4.79 -4.92
C ARG A 203 -3.17 -5.65 -3.68
N ALA A 204 -4.09 -6.61 -3.72
CA ALA A 204 -4.24 -7.62 -2.69
C ALA A 204 -4.76 -8.93 -3.33
N PRO A 205 -3.88 -9.89 -3.62
CA PRO A 205 -4.27 -11.12 -4.29
C PRO A 205 -5.38 -11.90 -3.58
N GLU A 206 -5.38 -11.91 -2.24
CA GLU A 206 -6.37 -12.64 -1.44
C GLU A 206 -7.79 -12.05 -1.52
N CYS A 207 -7.93 -10.77 -1.85
CA CYS A 207 -9.21 -10.11 -2.12
C CYS A 207 -9.55 -10.06 -3.63
N GLY A 208 -8.87 -10.87 -4.46
CA GLY A 208 -9.07 -10.93 -5.91
C GLY A 208 -8.37 -9.83 -6.71
N GLY A 209 -7.62 -8.93 -6.05
CA GLY A 209 -6.86 -7.84 -6.69
C GLY A 209 -5.45 -8.26 -7.05
N ALA A 210 -5.28 -9.13 -8.06
CA ALA A 210 -3.96 -9.64 -8.48
C ALA A 210 -3.09 -8.60 -9.21
N ALA A 211 -3.67 -7.51 -9.71
CA ALA A 211 -2.97 -6.38 -10.32
C ALA A 211 -3.31 -5.08 -9.57
N PRO A 212 -2.43 -4.07 -9.58
CA PRO A 212 -2.74 -2.76 -9.01
C PRO A 212 -4.00 -2.16 -9.65
N ALA A 213 -4.99 -1.89 -8.83
CA ALA A 213 -6.23 -1.22 -9.20
C ALA A 213 -6.31 0.13 -8.48
N THR A 214 -6.96 1.13 -9.06
CA THR A 214 -7.14 2.41 -8.35
C THR A 214 -8.10 2.21 -7.19
N PHE A 215 -7.89 2.97 -6.12
CA PHE A 215 -8.78 3.02 -4.95
C PHE A 215 -10.24 3.29 -5.35
N ALA A 216 -10.46 4.25 -6.27
CA ALA A 216 -11.78 4.53 -6.82
C ALA A 216 -12.40 3.33 -7.58
N SER A 217 -11.60 2.58 -8.36
CA SER A 217 -12.11 1.45 -9.16
C SER A 217 -12.59 0.26 -8.33
N ILE A 218 -12.13 0.14 -7.08
CA ILE A 218 -12.59 -0.88 -6.14
C ILE A 218 -13.66 -0.36 -5.16
N GLY A 219 -14.15 0.88 -5.33
CA GLY A 219 -15.23 1.46 -4.53
C GLY A 219 -14.81 2.22 -3.26
N PHE A 220 -13.53 2.57 -3.14
CA PHE A 220 -12.96 3.27 -1.99
C PHE A 220 -12.16 4.50 -2.47
N PRO A 221 -12.80 5.62 -2.84
CA PRO A 221 -12.14 6.72 -3.55
C PRO A 221 -11.13 7.53 -2.73
N SER A 222 -10.78 7.11 -1.51
CA SER A 222 -9.79 7.80 -0.68
C SER A 222 -8.36 7.49 -1.13
N ALA A 223 -7.49 8.46 -0.89
CA ALA A 223 -6.14 8.54 -1.42
C ALA A 223 -5.08 8.13 -0.39
N VAL A 224 -4.13 7.27 -0.77
CA VAL A 224 -2.98 6.93 0.11
C VAL A 224 -2.03 8.10 0.22
N VAL A 225 -1.85 8.60 1.45
CA VAL A 225 -0.86 9.63 1.78
C VAL A 225 0.56 9.07 1.69
N MET A 226 1.35 9.63 0.76
CA MET A 226 2.72 9.21 0.50
C MET A 226 3.56 10.38 0.00
N VAL A 227 4.66 10.66 0.71
CA VAL A 227 5.63 11.70 0.34
C VAL A 227 6.98 11.04 0.07
N VAL A 228 7.63 11.45 -1.01
CA VAL A 228 8.96 10.95 -1.40
C VAL A 228 9.97 12.06 -1.24
N GLU A 229 11.11 11.75 -0.65
CA GLU A 229 12.22 12.68 -0.44
C GLU A 229 13.47 12.20 -1.18
N GLY A 230 14.23 13.13 -1.74
CA GLY A 230 15.56 12.85 -2.26
C GLY A 230 16.09 13.88 -3.26
N SER A 231 17.35 13.77 -3.67
CA SER A 231 17.99 14.81 -4.48
C SER A 231 17.59 14.76 -5.95
N GLY A 232 17.54 15.92 -6.61
CA GLY A 232 17.07 16.02 -8.00
C GLY A 232 15.55 15.89 -8.15
N LEU A 233 14.83 15.61 -7.06
CA LEU A 233 13.39 15.82 -6.98
C LEU A 233 13.13 17.32 -6.78
N PRO A 234 12.14 17.89 -7.47
CA PRO A 234 11.82 19.30 -7.42
C PRO A 234 11.01 19.64 -6.16
N VAL A 235 10.91 20.93 -5.87
CA VAL A 235 10.00 21.44 -4.84
C VAL A 235 8.56 21.24 -5.26
N SER A 236 7.76 20.53 -4.45
CA SER A 236 6.32 20.64 -4.60
C SER A 236 5.89 22.05 -4.18
N LEU A 237 5.36 22.83 -5.13
CA LEU A 237 4.97 24.24 -4.91
C LEU A 237 3.72 24.42 -4.03
N GLN A 238 3.16 23.35 -3.48
CA GLN A 238 1.85 23.38 -2.82
C GLN A 238 1.82 23.92 -1.38
N GLN A 239 2.92 24.46 -0.83
CA GLN A 239 2.94 24.89 0.58
C GLN A 239 3.58 26.26 0.89
N PHE A 240 3.82 27.12 -0.10
CA PHE A 240 4.07 28.54 0.20
C PHE A 240 2.74 29.32 0.13
N GLU A 241 1.93 29.23 1.19
CA GLU A 241 1.06 30.36 1.53
C GLU A 241 1.95 31.42 2.19
N VAL A 242 2.07 32.58 1.55
CA VAL A 242 2.71 33.75 2.14
C VAL A 242 1.62 34.46 2.94
N ASP A 243 1.72 34.41 4.26
CA ASP A 243 0.91 35.24 5.17
C ASP A 243 1.12 36.74 4.91
#